data_AF-A0A6H1RID6-F1
#
_entry.id   AF-A0A6H1RID6-F1
#
_cell.length_a   1.000
_cell.length_b   1.000
_cell.length_c   1.000
_cell.angle_alpha   90.00
_cell.angle_beta   90.00
_cell.angle_gamma   90.00
#
_symmetry.space_group_name_H-M   'P 1'
#
loop_
_entity.id
_entity.type
_entity.pdbx_description
1 polymer ?
#
loop_
_entity_poly.entity_id
_entity_poly.type
_entity_poly.pdbx_seq_one_letter_code
_entity_poly.pdbx_strand_id
1 'polypeptide(L)'
;MVIASLPPQHADARTCDHLAQVAARLLRTGGILAVLTHTGTAQRQLIDPTGSVVAAAQSADLLYLQHIVALLVPIRHGRLHTDNDHPHGSAPSASARPVRHRRVHSDVLVFAQPHQHADPLPQSGPDTGAIR
;
A
#
# COMPACT_ATOMS: atom_id res chain seq x y z
N MET A 1 -15.76 -3.08 -2.09
CA MET A 1 -14.50 -2.80 -1.38
C MET A 1 -13.92 -4.13 -0.94
N VAL A 2 -12.62 -4.31 -1.09
CA VAL A 2 -11.86 -5.48 -0.61
C VAL A 2 -10.78 -4.98 0.34
N ILE A 3 -10.66 -5.62 1.50
CA ILE A 3 -9.60 -5.34 2.47
C ILE A 3 -8.82 -6.64 2.66
N ALA A 4 -7.51 -6.56 2.56
CA ALA A 4 -6.63 -7.70 2.77
C ALA A 4 -5.51 -7.34 3.74
N SER A 5 -5.08 -8.32 4.54
CA SER A 5 -3.85 -8.22 5.33
C SER A 5 -2.84 -9.17 4.70
N LEU A 6 -1.69 -8.62 4.30
CA LEU A 6 -0.60 -9.38 3.69
C LEU A 6 0.67 -9.21 4.51
N PRO A 7 0.93 -10.08 5.49
CA PRO A 7 2.14 -10.00 6.27
C PRO A 7 3.35 -10.46 5.42
N PRO A 8 4.56 -9.96 5.73
CA PRO A 8 5.75 -10.12 4.90
C PRO A 8 6.18 -11.58 4.70
N GLN A 9 5.89 -12.47 5.65
CA GLN A 9 6.15 -13.91 5.49
C GLN A 9 5.31 -14.58 4.39
N HIS A 10 4.23 -13.94 3.94
CA HIS A 10 3.35 -14.44 2.88
C HIS A 10 3.36 -13.55 1.63
N ALA A 11 4.18 -12.50 1.61
CA ALA A 11 4.22 -11.54 0.52
C ALA A 11 5.17 -11.97 -0.62
N ASP A 12 5.11 -13.23 -1.02
CA ASP A 12 5.79 -13.65 -2.25
C ASP A 12 5.02 -13.15 -3.49
N ALA A 13 5.70 -13.16 -4.64
CA ALA A 13 5.14 -12.62 -5.89
C ALA A 13 3.81 -13.31 -6.26
N ARG A 14 3.73 -14.65 -6.13
CA ARG A 14 2.52 -15.41 -6.49
C ARG A 14 1.32 -15.03 -5.62
N THR A 15 1.55 -14.83 -4.34
CA THR A 15 0.49 -14.45 -3.40
C THR A 15 0.02 -13.02 -3.67
N CYS A 16 0.96 -12.11 -3.98
CA CYS A 16 0.61 -10.75 -4.40
C CYS A 16 -0.21 -10.74 -5.69
N ASP A 17 0.21 -11.49 -6.71
CA ASP A 17 -0.49 -11.61 -7.99
C ASP A 17 -1.90 -12.19 -7.80
N HIS A 18 -2.02 -13.26 -7.02
CA HIS A 18 -3.30 -13.89 -6.74
C HIS A 18 -4.26 -12.94 -6.01
N LEU A 19 -3.76 -12.23 -4.98
CA LEU A 19 -4.54 -11.22 -4.26
C LEU A 19 -5.05 -10.13 -5.22
N ALA A 20 -4.18 -9.59 -6.06
CA ALA A 20 -4.52 -8.54 -7.01
C ALA A 20 -5.57 -9.00 -8.03
N GLN A 21 -5.38 -10.17 -8.63
CA GLN A 21 -6.32 -10.74 -9.61
C GLN A 21 -7.69 -11.04 -9.00
N VAL A 22 -7.72 -11.61 -7.80
CA VAL A 22 -8.99 -11.87 -7.09
C VAL A 22 -9.69 -10.55 -6.77
N ALA A 23 -8.96 -9.54 -6.29
CA ALA A 23 -9.54 -8.23 -6.01
C ALA A 23 -10.10 -7.56 -7.28
N ALA A 24 -9.35 -7.54 -8.38
CA ALA A 24 -9.81 -7.00 -9.66
C ALA A 24 -11.10 -7.67 -10.15
N ARG A 25 -11.24 -8.99 -9.97
CA ARG A 25 -12.47 -9.71 -10.35
C ARG A 25 -13.66 -9.43 -9.44
N LEU A 26 -13.44 -9.11 -8.16
CA LEU A 26 -14.50 -8.85 -7.20
C LEU A 26 -14.96 -7.39 -7.19
N LEU A 27 -14.09 -6.46 -7.58
CA LEU A 27 -14.36 -5.03 -7.54
C LEU A 27 -15.11 -4.60 -8.80
N ARG A 28 -16.26 -3.94 -8.58
CA ARG A 28 -16.88 -3.11 -9.62
C ARG A 28 -15.98 -1.92 -9.95
N THR A 29 -16.19 -1.31 -11.10
CA THR A 29 -15.68 0.00 -11.50
C THR A 29 -15.72 1.01 -10.35
N GLY A 30 -14.59 1.66 -10.06
CA GLY A 30 -14.43 2.59 -8.93
C GLY A 30 -14.29 1.92 -7.56
N GLY A 31 -14.34 0.59 -7.48
CA GLY A 31 -14.18 -0.17 -6.24
C GLY A 31 -12.75 -0.14 -5.71
N ILE A 32 -12.60 -0.15 -4.38
CA ILE A 32 -11.30 -0.02 -3.72
C ILE A 32 -10.77 -1.38 -3.21
N LEU A 33 -9.49 -1.64 -3.46
CA LEU A 33 -8.65 -2.60 -2.74
C LEU A 33 -7.78 -1.83 -1.74
N ALA A 34 -7.86 -2.19 -0.45
CA ALA A 34 -6.94 -1.73 0.58
C ALA A 34 -6.13 -2.91 1.12
N VAL A 35 -4.80 -2.84 0.99
CA VAL A 35 -3.90 -3.87 1.48
C VAL A 35 -3.13 -3.34 2.68
N LEU A 36 -3.39 -3.92 3.86
CA LEU A 36 -2.58 -3.71 5.04
C LEU A 36 -1.35 -4.63 4.95
N THR A 37 -0.17 -4.04 4.96
CA THR A 37 1.09 -4.77 5.01
C THR A 37 2.06 -4.06 5.93
N HIS A 38 3.24 -4.64 6.14
CA HIS A 38 4.24 -4.04 7.00
C HIS A 38 5.64 -4.60 6.67
N THR A 39 6.69 -3.79 6.79
CA THR A 39 8.07 -4.26 6.58
C THR A 39 8.49 -5.24 7.68
N GLY A 40 8.96 -6.44 7.36
CA GLY A 40 9.43 -7.44 8.33
C GLY A 40 10.90 -7.77 8.19
N THR A 41 11.36 -8.73 8.99
CA THR A 41 12.67 -9.36 8.78
C THR A 41 12.52 -10.87 8.74
N ALA A 42 13.03 -11.51 7.70
CA ALA A 42 13.19 -12.97 7.65
C ALA A 42 14.65 -13.29 7.28
N GLN A 43 15.21 -14.34 7.87
CA GLN A 43 16.58 -14.80 7.56
C GLN A 43 17.65 -13.69 7.61
N ARG A 44 17.49 -12.72 8.53
CA ARG A 44 18.33 -11.52 8.71
C ARG A 44 18.24 -10.47 7.60
N GLN A 45 17.38 -10.64 6.60
CA GLN A 45 17.10 -9.66 5.55
C GLN A 45 15.82 -8.88 5.86
N LEU A 46 15.80 -7.60 5.48
CA LEU A 46 14.61 -6.76 5.51
C LEU A 46 13.70 -7.17 4.34
N ILE A 47 12.43 -7.42 4.62
CA ILE A 47 11.41 -7.73 3.61
C ILE A 47 10.39 -6.61 3.65
N ASP A 48 10.25 -5.89 2.55
CA ASP A 48 9.19 -4.91 2.34
C ASP A 48 8.23 -5.40 1.25
N PRO A 49 7.01 -5.82 1.62
CA PRO A 49 5.98 -6.25 0.66
C PRO A 49 5.48 -5.15 -0.27
N THR A 50 5.73 -3.87 0.04
CA THR A 50 5.08 -2.74 -0.62
C THR A 50 5.28 -2.76 -2.12
N GLY A 51 6.53 -2.92 -2.57
CA GLY A 51 6.84 -2.97 -4.01
C GLY A 51 6.15 -4.13 -4.72
N SER A 52 6.14 -5.32 -4.12
CA SER A 52 5.51 -6.51 -4.70
C SER A 52 3.99 -6.38 -4.80
N VAL A 53 3.34 -5.81 -3.79
CA VAL A 53 1.89 -5.56 -3.81
C VAL A 53 1.53 -4.52 -4.86
N VAL A 54 2.30 -3.43 -4.95
CA VAL A 54 2.08 -2.38 -5.96
C VAL A 54 2.23 -2.95 -7.38
N ALA A 55 3.31 -3.70 -7.63
CA ALA A 55 3.57 -4.30 -8.94
C ALA A 55 2.46 -5.29 -9.35
N ALA A 56 2.02 -6.16 -8.43
CA ALA A 56 0.95 -7.11 -8.68
C ALA A 56 -0.40 -6.42 -8.95
N ALA A 57 -0.75 -5.40 -8.15
CA ALA A 57 -1.98 -4.64 -8.33
C ALA A 57 -2.01 -3.90 -9.68
N GLN A 58 -0.91 -3.25 -10.06
CA GLN A 58 -0.79 -2.58 -11.35
C GLN A 58 -0.84 -3.57 -12.51
N SER A 59 -0.25 -4.76 -12.35
CA SER A 59 -0.33 -5.84 -13.35
C SER A 59 -1.73 -6.46 -13.46
N ALA A 60 -2.61 -6.20 -12.49
CA ALA A 60 -4.04 -6.55 -12.50
C ALA A 60 -4.94 -5.35 -12.87
N ASP A 61 -4.37 -4.32 -13.52
CA ASP A 61 -5.02 -3.09 -13.95
C ASP A 61 -5.66 -2.25 -12.83
N LEU A 62 -5.24 -2.44 -11.57
CA LEU A 62 -5.69 -1.59 -10.46
C LEU A 62 -4.86 -0.30 -10.40
N LEU A 63 -5.53 0.84 -10.34
CA LEU A 63 -4.93 2.16 -10.23
C LEU A 63 -4.40 2.39 -8.82
N TYR A 64 -3.10 2.60 -8.66
CA TYR A 64 -2.51 2.98 -7.38
C TYR A 64 -2.91 4.39 -6.99
N LEU A 65 -3.55 4.55 -5.81
CA LEU A 65 -4.02 5.84 -5.34
C LEU A 65 -3.13 6.41 -4.24
N GLN A 66 -2.88 5.62 -3.20
CA GLN A 66 -2.22 6.14 -1.98
C GLN A 66 -1.40 5.06 -1.28
N HIS A 67 -0.34 5.54 -0.63
CA HIS A 67 0.37 4.85 0.44
C HIS A 67 0.07 5.58 1.74
N ILE A 68 -0.60 4.93 2.68
CA ILE A 68 -0.88 5.50 4.00
C ILE A 68 -0.06 4.77 5.04
N VAL A 69 0.71 5.53 5.84
CA VAL A 69 1.46 4.98 6.98
C VAL A 69 0.57 4.99 8.22
N ALA A 70 0.18 3.80 8.68
CA ALA A 70 -0.55 3.60 9.92
C ALA A 70 0.42 3.45 11.09
N LEU A 71 0.58 4.51 11.89
CA LEU A 71 1.42 4.49 13.09
C LEU A 71 0.81 3.56 14.15
N LEU A 72 1.63 2.64 14.67
CA LEU A 72 1.26 1.67 15.70
C LEU A 72 1.83 2.04 17.08
N VAL A 73 2.21 3.31 17.24
CA VAL A 73 2.80 3.84 18.47
C VAL A 73 1.88 4.90 19.08
N PRO A 74 1.71 4.94 20.41
CA PRO A 74 0.88 5.94 21.06
C PRO A 74 1.43 7.35 20.83
N ILE A 75 0.51 8.29 20.61
CA ILE A 75 0.82 9.72 20.61
C ILE A 75 0.46 10.27 21.99
N ARG A 76 1.42 10.89 22.69
CA ARG A 76 1.21 11.59 23.96
C ARG A 76 1.95 12.92 23.93
N HIS A 77 1.27 13.99 24.35
CA HIS A 77 1.83 15.35 24.36
C HIS A 77 2.41 15.78 22.99
N GLY A 78 1.74 15.40 21.89
CA GLY A 78 2.20 15.71 20.53
C GLY A 78 3.45 14.94 20.07
N ARG A 79 3.91 13.94 20.82
CA ARG A 79 5.09 13.13 20.49
C ARG A 79 4.71 11.67 20.32
N LEU A 80 5.43 10.97 19.45
CA LEU A 80 5.35 9.51 19.32
C LEU A 80 6.14 8.88 20.46
N HIS A 81 5.50 8.01 21.23
CA HIS A 81 6.13 7.26 22.31
C HIS A 81 6.33 5.83 21.85
N THR A 82 7.58 5.39 21.78
CA THR A 82 7.87 3.95 21.66
C THR A 82 8.02 3.38 23.08
N ASP A 83 7.63 2.14 23.36
CA ASP A 83 7.81 1.49 24.69
C ASP A 83 9.21 1.60 25.32
N ASN A 84 10.23 2.06 24.58
CA ASN A 84 11.58 2.29 25.07
C ASN A 84 11.94 3.78 25.21
N ASP A 85 11.00 4.68 25.49
CA ASP A 85 11.30 6.03 26.01
C ASP A 85 11.82 5.90 27.47
N HIS A 86 12.94 5.18 27.62
CA HIS A 86 13.71 5.13 28.85
C HIS A 86 14.48 6.44 28.95
N PRO A 87 14.43 7.14 30.10
CA PRO A 87 15.16 8.40 30.26
C PRO A 87 16.64 8.16 30.00
N HIS A 88 17.22 9.02 29.17
CA HIS A 88 18.64 9.04 28.83
C HIS A 88 19.51 8.81 30.07
N GLY A 89 20.17 7.65 30.18
CA GLY A 89 21.00 7.34 31.35
C GLY A 89 21.67 5.97 31.36
N SER A 90 21.16 4.98 30.63
CA SER A 90 21.87 3.69 30.50
C SER A 90 22.78 3.72 29.29
N ALA A 91 24.10 3.82 29.53
CA ALA A 91 25.10 3.62 28.50
C ALA A 91 24.80 2.32 27.74
N PRO A 92 24.88 2.29 26.40
CA PRO A 92 24.73 1.05 25.67
C PRO A 92 25.78 0.07 26.17
N SER A 93 25.35 -1.06 26.73
CA SER A 93 26.27 -2.17 27.03
C SER A 93 27.09 -2.44 25.76
N ALA A 94 28.40 -2.66 25.88
CA ALA A 94 29.26 -3.04 24.76
C ALA A 94 28.81 -4.35 24.05
N SER A 95 27.83 -5.07 24.63
CA SER A 95 27.14 -6.23 24.05
C SER A 95 25.77 -5.92 23.42
N ALA A 96 25.32 -4.65 23.41
CA ALA A 96 24.02 -4.26 22.88
C ALA A 96 24.01 -4.37 21.35
N ARG A 97 23.48 -5.49 20.86
CA ARG A 97 23.24 -5.74 19.44
C ARG A 97 22.40 -4.58 18.89
N PRO A 98 22.75 -3.97 17.73
CA PRO A 98 21.98 -2.86 17.19
C PRO A 98 20.51 -3.26 17.05
N VAL A 99 19.62 -2.41 17.58
CA VAL A 99 18.18 -2.60 17.52
C VAL A 99 17.79 -2.64 16.04
N ARG A 100 17.54 -3.84 15.52
CA ARG A 100 16.98 -4.06 14.18
C ARG A 100 15.64 -3.34 14.11
N HIS A 101 15.39 -2.59 13.03
CA HIS A 101 14.16 -1.85 12.73
C HIS A 101 12.94 -2.35 13.52
N ARG A 102 12.58 -1.62 14.59
CA ARG A 102 11.40 -1.96 15.38
C ARG A 102 10.17 -1.52 14.59
N ARG A 103 9.19 -2.41 14.45
CA ARG A 103 7.92 -2.09 13.79
C ARG A 103 7.20 -1.01 14.61
N VAL A 104 7.13 0.19 14.06
CA VAL A 104 6.38 1.33 14.62
C VAL A 104 5.21 1.75 13.73
N HIS A 105 5.11 1.17 12.55
CA HIS A 105 4.02 1.42 11.61
C HIS A 105 3.66 0.15 10.83
N SER A 106 2.50 0.20 10.19
CA SER A 106 2.12 -0.63 9.06
C SER A 106 1.74 0.27 7.90
N ASP A 107 1.66 -0.29 6.71
CA ASP A 107 1.37 0.40 5.46
C ASP A 107 -0.01 -0.03 4.98
N VAL A 108 -0.82 0.93 4.54
CA VAL A 108 -2.07 0.69 3.83
C VAL A 108 -1.89 1.17 2.41
N LEU A 109 -1.87 0.23 1.48
CA LEU A 109 -1.77 0.48 0.05
C LEU A 109 -3.17 0.49 -0.54
N VAL A 110 -3.53 1.58 -1.19
CA VAL A 110 -4.88 1.82 -1.69
C VAL A 110 -4.86 1.82 -3.21
N PHE A 111 -5.71 0.97 -3.80
CA PHE A 111 -5.88 0.84 -5.24
C PHE A 111 -7.35 0.95 -5.62
N ALA A 112 -7.64 1.49 -6.79
CA ALA A 112 -8.97 1.53 -7.38
C ALA A 112 -9.06 0.67 -8.62
N GLN A 113 -10.20 -0.01 -8.78
CA GLN A 113 -10.62 -0.52 -10.08
C GLN A 113 -10.91 0.69 -10.97
N PRO A 114 -10.20 0.88 -12.11
CA PRO A 114 -10.38 2.06 -12.95
C PRO A 114 -11.82 2.23 -13.38
N HIS A 115 -12.20 3.49 -13.59
CA HIS A 115 -13.41 3.77 -14.33
C HIS A 115 -13.19 3.39 -15.78
N GLN A 116 -14.17 2.76 -16.44
CA GLN A 116 -14.19 2.82 -17.90
C GLN A 116 -14.28 4.31 -18.23
N HIS A 117 -13.17 4.91 -18.62
CA HIS A 117 -13.22 6.20 -19.28
C HIS A 117 -14.05 5.94 -20.52
N ALA A 118 -15.29 6.46 -20.55
CA ALA A 118 -16.03 6.50 -21.79
C ALA A 118 -15.12 7.21 -22.79
N ASP A 119 -14.80 6.54 -23.90
CA ASP A 119 -14.10 7.20 -25.01
C ASP A 119 -14.81 8.53 -25.26
N PRO A 120 -14.07 9.66 -25.42
CA PRO A 120 -14.70 10.91 -25.79
C PRO A 120 -15.52 10.64 -27.05
N LEU A 121 -16.84 10.80 -26.97
CA LEU A 121 -17.72 10.70 -28.13
C LEU A 121 -17.09 11.55 -29.24
N PRO A 122 -16.91 11.04 -30.47
CA PRO A 122 -16.35 11.82 -31.56
C PRO A 122 -17.21 13.07 -31.70
N GLN A 123 -16.60 14.23 -31.41
CA GLN A 123 -17.26 15.52 -31.52
C GLN A 123 -17.73 15.64 -32.97
N SER A 124 -19.05 15.59 -33.18
CA SER A 124 -19.63 15.89 -34.48
C SER A 124 -19.24 17.33 -34.81
N GLY A 125 -18.32 17.48 -35.76
CA GLY A 125 -17.88 18.78 -36.26
C GLY A 125 -19.07 19.60 -36.76
N PRO A 126 -18.98 20.93 -36.76
CA PRO A 126 -20.10 21.80 -37.10
C PRO A 126 -20.57 21.52 -38.52
N ASP A 127 -21.85 21.21 -38.64
CA ASP A 127 -22.59 21.12 -39.89
C ASP A 127 -22.48 22.47 -40.60
N THR A 128 -21.57 22.55 -41.56
CA THR A 128 -21.38 23.75 -42.37
C THR A 128 -22.49 23.77 -43.40
N GLY A 129 -23.66 24.21 -42.96
CA GLY A 129 -24.80 24.52 -43.81
C GLY A 129 -24.37 25.51 -44.90
N ALA A 130 -24.46 25.05 -46.14
CA ALA A 130 -24.29 25.87 -47.32
C ALA A 130 -25.28 27.05 -47.31
N ILE A 131 -24.77 28.27 -47.33
CA ILE A 131 -25.56 29.46 -47.64
C ILE A 131 -25.44 29.70 -49.15
N ARG A 132 -26.59 29.60 -49.82
CA ARG A 132 -26.85 30.00 -51.19
C ARG A 132 -26.82 31.51 -51.36
#